data_AF-A0A0G0PZE2-F1
#
_entry.id   AF-A0A0G0PZE2-F1
#
_cell.length_a   1.000
_cell.length_b   1.000
_cell.length_c   1.000
_cell.angle_alpha   90.00
_cell.angle_beta   90.00
_cell.angle_gamma   90.00
#
_symmetry.space_group_name_H-M   'P 1'
#
loop_
_entity.id
_entity.type
_entity.pdbx_description
1 polymer ?
#
loop_
_entity_poly.entity_id
_entity_poly.type
_entity_poly.pdbx_seq_one_letter_code
_entity_poly.pdbx_strand_id
1 'polypeptide(L)' 'MHIVGNEPVSEEFNKLPLFRARGGIDTDGKVVSWWLWDGEKEWKIGNLTPEQRKLPIREVINDTLLIERIESGWKPEETC' A
#
# COMPACT_ATOMS: atom_id res chain seq x y z
N MET A 1 -15.36 16.29 -25.32
CA MET A 1 -14.36 15.98 -24.27
C MET A 1 -13.48 17.21 -24.14
N HIS A 2 -13.48 17.87 -22.98
CA HIS A 2 -12.69 19.10 -22.76
C HIS A 2 -11.73 18.85 -21.60
N ILE A 3 -10.42 18.99 -21.85
CA ILE A 3 -9.40 18.86 -20.81
C ILE A 3 -9.41 20.16 -20.00
N VAL A 4 -9.65 20.07 -18.69
CA VAL A 4 -9.76 21.24 -17.77
C VAL A 4 -8.43 21.66 -17.15
N GLY A 5 -7.35 20.91 -17.40
CA GLY A 5 -6.00 21.19 -16.91
C GLY A 5 -5.09 19.98 -17.11
N ASN A 6 -3.78 20.22 -17.17
CA ASN A 6 -2.75 19.19 -17.13
C ASN A 6 -1.60 19.75 -16.28
N GLU A 7 -1.53 19.30 -15.03
CA GLU A 7 -0.46 19.66 -14.10
C GLU A 7 0.50 18.47 -14.00
N PRO A 8 1.81 18.66 -14.22
CA PRO A 8 2.76 17.59 -14.02
C PRO A 8 2.80 17.16 -12.55
N VAL A 9 3.00 15.87 -12.31
CA VAL A 9 3.28 15.36 -10.97
C VAL A 9 4.64 15.92 -10.52
N SER A 10 4.70 16.47 -9.30
CA SER A 10 5.95 16.94 -8.70
C SER A 10 7.01 15.84 -8.76
N GLU A 11 8.27 16.20 -9.01
CA GLU A 11 9.37 15.23 -9.14
C GLU A 11 9.50 14.30 -7.92
N GLU A 12 9.16 14.81 -6.74
CA GLU A 12 9.18 14.04 -5.49
C GLU A 12 8.16 12.88 -5.46
N PHE A 13 7.09 12.98 -6.26
CA PHE A 13 6.02 11.97 -6.36
C PHE A 13 6.08 11.17 -7.66
N ASN A 14 7.09 11.37 -8.49
CA ASN A 14 7.27 10.58 -9.72
C ASN A 14 7.71 9.14 -9.46
N LYS A 15 8.17 8.83 -8.24
CA LYS A 15 8.53 7.47 -7.85
C LYS A 15 7.45 6.88 -6.98
N LEU A 16 7.00 5.68 -7.35
CA LEU A 16 6.14 4.89 -6.48
C LEU A 16 6.88 4.57 -5.18
N PRO A 17 6.18 4.59 -4.03
CA PRO A 17 6.78 4.14 -2.79
C PRO A 17 7.01 2.63 -2.83
N LEU A 18 7.89 2.14 -1.96
CA LEU A 18 8.01 0.71 -1.72
C LEU A 18 6.77 0.24 -0.93
N PHE A 19 5.99 -0.64 -1.51
CA PHE A 19 4.80 -1.19 -0.87
C PHE A 19 5.09 -2.52 -0.19
N ARG A 20 4.36 -2.80 0.88
CA ARG A 20 4.20 -4.16 1.41
C ARG A 20 2.94 -4.79 0.85
N ALA A 21 3.00 -6.08 0.54
CA ALA A 21 1.86 -6.84 0.06
C ALA A 21 1.64 -8.09 0.91
N ARG A 22 0.36 -8.38 1.20
CA ARG A 22 -0.04 -9.64 1.83
C ARG A 22 0.10 -10.75 0.79
N GLY A 23 0.88 -11.78 1.12
CA GLY A 23 1.00 -13.00 0.34
C GLY A 23 -0.06 -14.03 0.76
N GLY A 24 0.40 -15.25 1.04
CA GLY A 24 -0.45 -16.31 1.56
C GLY A 24 -1.08 -15.96 2.92
N ILE A 25 -2.34 -16.36 3.07
CA ILE A 25 -3.12 -16.31 4.31
C ILE A 25 -3.39 -17.75 4.75
N ASP A 26 -3.27 -18.05 6.04
CA ASP A 26 -3.60 -19.37 6.58
C ASP A 26 -5.12 -19.56 6.76
N THR A 27 -5.51 -20.74 7.26
CA THR A 27 -6.92 -21.08 7.51
C THR A 27 -7.57 -20.23 8.60
N ASP A 28 -6.77 -19.58 9.44
CA ASP A 28 -7.24 -18.70 10.52
C ASP A 28 -7.29 -17.23 10.07
N GLY A 29 -7.01 -16.94 8.80
CA GLY A 29 -7.03 -15.59 8.26
C GLY A 29 -5.77 -14.78 8.54
N LYS A 30 -4.69 -15.39 9.03
CA LYS A 30 -3.42 -14.70 9.31
C LYS A 30 -2.51 -14.69 8.10
N VAL A 31 -1.86 -13.55 7.88
CA VAL A 31 -0.85 -13.41 6.82
C VAL A 31 0.39 -14.20 7.19
N VAL A 32 0.67 -15.27 6.44
CA VAL A 32 1.84 -16.15 6.66
C VAL A 32 3.03 -15.81 5.76
N SER A 33 2.85 -14.90 4.80
CA SER A 33 3.98 -14.38 4.02
C SER A 33 3.76 -12.95 3.56
N TRP A 34 4.81 -12.16 3.70
CA TRP A 34 4.87 -10.79 3.22
C TRP A 34 5.81 -10.66 2.03
N TRP A 35 5.46 -9.73 1.15
CA TRP A 35 6.19 -9.37 -0.05
C TRP A 35 6.41 -7.86 -0.09
N LEU A 36 7.44 -7.44 -0.82
CA LEU A 36 7.69 -6.03 -1.15
C LEU A 36 7.54 -5.83 -2.65
N TRP A 37 7.04 -4.66 -3.04
CA TRP A 37 6.89 -4.25 -4.44
C TRP A 37 7.28 -2.78 -4.63
N ASP A 38 8.20 -2.50 -5.55
CA ASP A 38 8.77 -1.16 -5.79
C ASP A 38 8.15 -0.41 -6.96
N GLY A 39 7.11 -0.96 -7.59
CA GLY A 39 6.53 -0.46 -8.84
C GLY A 39 6.91 -1.29 -10.05
N GLU A 40 8.01 -2.05 -10.00
CA GLU A 40 8.52 -2.86 -11.11
C GLU A 40 8.67 -4.35 -10.72
N LYS A 41 9.25 -4.62 -9.55
CA LYS A 41 9.61 -5.95 -9.07
C LYS A 41 8.89 -6.27 -7.77
N GLU A 42 8.54 -7.54 -7.62
CA GLU A 42 7.94 -8.06 -6.40
C GLU A 42 8.82 -9.21 -5.85
N TRP A 43 9.08 -9.21 -4.54
CA TRP A 43 9.86 -10.28 -3.90
C TRP A 43 9.40 -10.58 -2.48
N LYS A 44 9.50 -11.87 -2.10
CA LYS A 44 9.08 -12.38 -0.81
C LYS A 44 10.10 -12.03 0.27
N ILE A 45 9.63 -11.52 1.41
CA ILE A 45 10.44 -11.20 2.59
C ILE A 45 10.09 -12.03 3.83
N GLY A 46 8.97 -12.77 3.78
CA GLY A 46 8.54 -13.60 4.91
C GLY A 46 7.82 -12.77 5.97
N ASN A 47 8.53 -12.28 6.98
CA ASN A 47 7.97 -11.46 8.06
C ASN A 47 8.36 -9.99 7.90
N LEU A 48 7.46 -9.06 8.29
CA LEU A 48 7.75 -7.63 8.32
C LEU A 48 8.61 -7.26 9.53
N THR A 49 9.64 -6.43 9.31
CA THR A 49 10.28 -5.67 10.40
C THR A 49 9.36 -4.55 10.90
N PRO A 50 9.60 -3.97 12.10
CA PRO A 50 8.84 -2.81 12.60
C PRO A 50 8.84 -1.63 11.63
N GLU A 51 9.95 -1.40 10.93
CA GLU A 51 10.10 -0.33 9.93
C GLU A 51 9.28 -0.64 8.67
N GLN A 52 9.31 -1.89 8.21
CA GLN A 52 8.55 -2.32 7.04
C GLN A 52 7.03 -2.27 7.26
N ARG A 53 6.55 -2.35 8.51
CA ARG A 53 5.12 -2.19 8.83
C ARG A 53 4.58 -0.79 8.50
N LYS A 54 5.46 0.22 8.51
CA LYS A 54 5.11 1.61 8.18
C LYS A 54 5.01 1.86 6.67
N LEU A 55 5.46 0.90 5.85
CA LEU A 55 5.32 0.99 4.40
C LEU A 55 3.84 0.94 4.01
N PRO A 56 3.44 1.68 2.95
CA PRO A 56 2.07 1.61 2.43
C PRO A 56 1.72 0.18 2.01
N ILE A 57 0.47 -0.21 2.21
CA ILE A 57 -0.03 -1.52 1.80
C ILE A 57 -0.49 -1.49 0.34
N ARG A 58 -0.06 -2.48 -0.45
CA ARG A 58 -0.57 -2.68 -1.82
C ARG A 58 -1.95 -3.31 -1.73
N GLU A 59 -3.00 -2.49 -1.83
CA GLU A 59 -4.39 -2.92 -1.66
C GLU A 59 -5.31 -2.17 -2.62
N VAL A 60 -6.33 -2.87 -3.13
CA VAL A 60 -7.44 -2.25 -3.86
C VAL A 60 -8.53 -1.92 -2.84
N ILE A 61 -8.88 -0.65 -2.73
CA ILE A 61 -9.92 -0.15 -1.82
C ILE A 61 -11.03 0.53 -2.63
N ASN A 62 -12.26 0.47 -2.13
CA ASN A 62 -13.38 1.24 -2.69
C ASN A 62 -13.36 2.69 -2.15
N ASP A 63 -14.21 3.54 -2.73
CA ASP A 63 -14.35 4.94 -2.36
C ASP A 63 -14.81 5.12 -0.91
N THR A 64 -15.72 4.26 -0.43
CA THR A 64 -16.19 4.31 0.96
C THR A 64 -15.04 4.12 1.96
N LEU A 65 -14.23 3.08 1.79
CA LEU A 65 -13.09 2.79 2.66
C LEU A 65 -11.99 3.84 2.54
N LEU A 66 -11.81 4.43 1.35
CA LEU A 66 -10.88 5.54 1.15
C LEU A 66 -11.28 6.76 1.99
N ILE A 67 -12.56 7.15 1.95
CA ILE A 67 -13.08 8.28 2.74
C ILE A 67 -12.88 8.01 4.24
N GLU A 68 -13.29 6.82 4.71
CA GLU A 68 -13.17 6.44 6.12
C GLU A 68 -11.72 6.51 6.62
N ARG A 69 -10.75 6.00 5.84
CA ARG A 69 -9.32 6.03 6.19
C ARG A 69 -8.77 7.46 6.26
N ILE A 70 -9.19 8.34 5.35
CA ILE A 70 -8.78 9.74 5.37
C ILE A 70 -9.35 10.44 6.61
N GLU A 71 -10.64 10.28 6.89
CA GLU A 71 -11.33 10.98 7.98
C GLU A 71 -10.88 10.50 9.37
N SER A 72 -10.59 9.20 9.51
CA SER A 72 -10.11 8.62 10.77
C SER A 72 -8.62 8.88 11.05
N GLY A 73 -7.86 9.43 10.10
CA GLY A 73 -6.41 9.60 10.22
C GLY A 73 -5.66 8.26 10.24
N TRP A 74 -6.22 7.24 9.57
CA TRP A 74 -5.70 5.88 9.54
C TRP A 74 -4.24 5.82 9.06
N LYS A 75 -3.47 4.88 9.63
CA LYS A 75 -2.09 4.63 9.22
C LYS A 75 -1.85 3.20 8.74
N PRO A 76 -0.89 2.98 7.81
CA PRO A 76 -0.57 1.65 7.29
C PRO A 76 -0.29 0.61 8.38
N GLU A 77 0.38 0.98 9.47
CA GLU A 77 0.70 0.06 10.57
C GLU A 77 -0.52 -0.53 11.29
N GLU A 78 -1.71 0.07 11.13
CA GLU A 78 -2.96 -0.38 11.75
C GLU A 78 -3.63 -1.53 10.97
N THR A 79 -3.15 -1.84 9.76
CA THR A 79 -3.56 -3.06 9.02
C THR A 79 -2.55 -4.19 9.26
N CYS A 80 -2.95 -5.16 10.08
CA CYS A 80 -2.31 -6.48 10.16
C CYS A 80 -3.11 -7.46 9.29
#